data_AF-A0A1A0IVF1-F1
#
_entry.id   AF-A0A1A0IVF1-F1
#
_cell.length_a   1.000
_cell.length_b   1.000
_cell.length_c   1.000
_cell.angle_alpha   90.00
_cell.angle_beta   90.00
_cell.angle_gamma   90.00
#
_symmetry.space_group_name_H-M   'P 1'
#
loop_
_entity.id
_entity.type
_entity.pdbx_description
1 polymer ?
#
loop_
_entity_poly.entity_id
_entity_poly.type
_entity_poly.pdbx_seq_one_letter_code
_entity_poly.pdbx_strand_id
1 'polypeptide(L)'
;MTKIDDIYAAIRDADRPEVFITLRPQADVARDYQQSLASGGSLAGVTLAVKDNVDVAGLPTTAACPGYAYVPDADAPTVAALRKAGAVVIGKTNLDQFATGLVGTRSPYGAVRDSRRPDRISGGSSSGSAVAVALGFADIAIGTDTAGSGRVPAGLQGIVGVKPTVGALSTVGVVPACADYDVPTIFAADLDLANLATGVMAEATGERPFDRATRFAAPEAPVIAVPAELPELDDRWRGAFSDAVAAAEAAGFTIKTVDLTPFLAAARLLYDDALVSERYDAVGEFIDSAADSDDVGLDPVVAQIVSKASGYTAVDLLRARRRLAELRALAMDQWGDATALMVPTAPFHPRIDEVVADPIGVNSRMGTYTNFCNLFDLCGLAVPAGVVDEADGTRSQFGITLLAGAHEDAVLIDLARRLRVSPTNSRDSASLTMPTWPERVAPSVELAVFGAHMAGGPLTHELSGRGARWSREVRTAPSYRLVALDTTPPKPGLIRDVGAGCVIEGESWVLSPAALGEFLAALPQPMMLGKVELADGDWVVGFGCDAQAGESGRPLERTRR
;
A
#
# COMPACT_ATOMS: atom_id res chain seq x y z
N MET A 1 -6.04 -0.18 -34.16
CA MET A 1 -6.94 -0.43 -33.03
C MET A 1 -6.47 0.44 -31.88
N THR A 2 -7.38 1.02 -31.11
CA THR A 2 -7.05 1.83 -29.93
C THR A 2 -6.82 0.93 -28.71
N LYS A 3 -6.14 1.42 -27.66
CA LYS A 3 -5.96 0.67 -26.39
C LYS A 3 -7.29 0.13 -25.86
N ILE A 4 -8.37 0.91 -25.96
CA ILE A 4 -9.70 0.49 -25.51
C ILE A 4 -10.27 -0.63 -26.39
N ASP A 5 -10.04 -0.62 -27.71
CA ASP A 5 -10.46 -1.72 -28.58
C ASP A 5 -9.77 -3.03 -28.22
N ASP A 6 -8.48 -2.96 -27.93
CA ASP A 6 -7.66 -4.12 -27.54
C ASP A 6 -8.12 -4.67 -26.18
N ILE A 7 -8.38 -3.81 -25.20
CA ILE A 7 -8.90 -4.20 -23.88
C ILE A 7 -10.26 -4.89 -24.01
N TYR A 8 -11.21 -4.30 -24.76
CA TYR A 8 -12.54 -4.89 -24.91
C TYR A 8 -12.52 -6.16 -25.76
N ALA A 9 -11.57 -6.31 -26.69
CA ALA A 9 -11.33 -7.58 -27.37
C ALA A 9 -10.84 -8.64 -26.38
N ALA A 10 -9.83 -8.32 -25.56
CA ALA A 10 -9.31 -9.23 -24.54
C ALA A 10 -10.38 -9.67 -23.53
N ILE A 11 -11.26 -8.76 -23.09
CA ILE A 11 -12.38 -9.09 -22.20
C ILE A 11 -13.34 -10.09 -22.86
N ARG A 12 -13.68 -9.90 -24.13
CA ARG A 12 -14.57 -10.82 -24.88
C ARG A 12 -13.91 -12.18 -25.10
N ASP A 13 -12.64 -12.20 -25.49
CA ASP A 13 -11.92 -13.43 -25.85
C ASP A 13 -11.62 -14.30 -24.62
N ALA A 14 -11.47 -13.70 -23.44
CA ALA A 14 -11.17 -14.44 -22.21
C ALA A 14 -12.36 -15.25 -21.66
N ASP A 15 -13.60 -14.97 -22.10
CA ASP A 15 -14.83 -15.62 -21.63
C ASP A 15 -14.92 -15.69 -20.09
N ARG A 16 -14.80 -14.51 -19.47
CA ARG A 16 -14.82 -14.33 -18.01
C ARG A 16 -15.89 -13.33 -17.56
N PRO A 17 -17.18 -13.62 -17.77
CA PRO A 17 -18.26 -12.71 -17.36
C PRO A 17 -18.22 -12.42 -15.86
N GLU A 18 -17.63 -13.30 -15.04
CA GLU A 18 -17.57 -13.16 -13.59
C GLU A 18 -16.65 -12.02 -13.09
N VAL A 19 -15.81 -11.42 -13.94
CA VAL A 19 -14.86 -10.37 -13.51
C VAL A 19 -15.57 -9.04 -13.26
N PHE A 20 -16.53 -8.68 -14.12
CA PHE A 20 -17.27 -7.42 -14.05
C PHE A 20 -18.75 -7.67 -13.78
N ILE A 21 -19.28 -7.11 -12.69
CA ILE A 21 -20.72 -7.07 -12.45
C ILE A 21 -21.37 -6.09 -13.44
N THR A 22 -20.74 -4.94 -13.65
CA THR A 22 -21.17 -3.95 -14.65
C THR A 22 -19.99 -3.51 -15.49
N LEU A 23 -19.99 -3.85 -16.78
CA LEU A 23 -19.03 -3.35 -17.75
C LEU A 23 -19.64 -2.17 -18.52
N ARG A 24 -18.93 -1.05 -18.62
CA ARG A 24 -19.44 0.11 -19.38
C ARG A 24 -19.44 -0.19 -20.89
N PRO A 25 -20.30 0.47 -21.69
CA PRO A 25 -20.23 0.37 -23.14
C PRO A 25 -18.87 0.83 -23.70
N GLN A 26 -18.28 0.05 -24.61
CA GLN A 26 -16.96 0.33 -25.22
C GLN A 26 -16.88 1.74 -25.80
N ALA A 27 -17.94 2.21 -26.46
CA ALA A 27 -17.97 3.54 -27.08
C ALA A 27 -17.86 4.68 -26.06
N ASP A 28 -18.46 4.52 -24.87
CA ASP A 28 -18.39 5.53 -23.81
C ASP A 28 -16.99 5.56 -23.19
N VAL A 29 -16.41 4.38 -22.92
CA VAL A 29 -15.04 4.28 -22.40
C VAL A 29 -14.02 4.83 -23.41
N ALA A 30 -14.19 4.54 -24.70
CA ALA A 30 -13.32 5.06 -25.75
C ALA A 30 -13.39 6.59 -25.85
N ARG A 31 -14.60 7.18 -25.75
CA ARG A 31 -14.78 8.64 -25.72
C ARG A 31 -14.06 9.27 -24.52
N ASP A 32 -14.32 8.75 -23.33
CA ASP A 32 -13.72 9.26 -22.09
C ASP A 32 -12.20 9.11 -22.10
N TYR A 33 -11.68 8.02 -22.69
CA TYR A 33 -10.25 7.79 -22.90
C TYR A 33 -9.61 8.84 -23.80
N GLN A 34 -10.23 9.18 -24.94
CA GLN A 34 -9.71 10.26 -25.79
C GLN A 34 -9.75 11.62 -25.08
N GLN A 35 -10.82 11.90 -24.31
CA GLN A 35 -10.92 13.14 -23.53
C GLN A 35 -9.87 13.22 -22.42
N SER A 36 -9.60 12.10 -21.75
CA SER A 36 -8.57 11.95 -20.74
C SER A 36 -7.19 12.27 -21.30
N LEU A 37 -6.83 11.67 -22.44
CA LEU A 37 -5.58 11.96 -23.15
C LEU A 37 -5.46 13.44 -23.55
N ALA A 38 -6.55 14.05 -24.02
CA ALA A 38 -6.55 15.46 -24.44
C ALA A 38 -6.40 16.42 -23.24
N SER A 39 -6.85 16.03 -22.05
CA SER A 39 -6.85 16.88 -20.85
C SER A 39 -5.53 16.83 -20.09
N GLY A 40 -4.73 15.76 -20.25
CA GLY A 40 -3.32 15.72 -19.80
C GLY A 40 -3.09 15.65 -18.28
N GLY A 41 -3.92 14.90 -17.55
CA GLY A 41 -3.72 14.62 -16.11
C GLY A 41 -2.62 13.58 -15.81
N SER A 42 -2.23 13.46 -14.53
CA SER A 42 -1.19 12.53 -14.07
C SER A 42 -1.53 11.05 -14.30
N LEU A 43 -2.82 10.72 -14.47
CA LEU A 43 -3.34 9.41 -14.83
C LEU A 43 -4.06 9.42 -16.19
N ALA A 44 -3.73 10.37 -17.07
CA ALA A 44 -4.32 10.41 -18.41
C ALA A 44 -4.07 9.09 -19.17
N GLY A 45 -5.13 8.52 -19.75
CA GLY A 45 -5.07 7.23 -20.45
C GLY A 45 -4.88 6.00 -19.55
N VAL A 46 -5.00 6.14 -18.24
CA VAL A 46 -5.03 5.02 -17.29
C VAL A 46 -6.46 4.52 -17.15
N THR A 47 -6.68 3.23 -17.33
CA THR A 47 -7.97 2.55 -17.18
C THR A 47 -8.15 2.05 -15.74
N LEU A 48 -9.33 2.28 -15.19
CA LEU A 48 -9.66 2.04 -13.78
C LEU A 48 -10.83 1.07 -13.66
N ALA A 49 -10.63 -0.06 -13.01
CA ALA A 49 -11.71 -0.92 -12.53
C ALA A 49 -12.07 -0.58 -11.07
N VAL A 50 -13.34 -0.63 -10.69
CA VAL A 50 -13.76 -0.24 -9.33
C VAL A 50 -14.56 -1.36 -8.69
N LYS A 51 -14.13 -1.88 -7.54
CA LYS A 51 -14.87 -2.90 -6.80
C LYS A 51 -16.32 -2.47 -6.57
N ASP A 52 -17.27 -3.36 -6.81
CA ASP A 52 -18.70 -3.01 -6.76
C ASP A 52 -19.28 -2.85 -5.34
N ASN A 53 -18.45 -2.49 -4.37
CA ASN A 53 -18.85 -1.90 -3.10
C ASN A 53 -18.37 -0.45 -2.95
N VAL A 54 -17.84 0.16 -4.02
CA VAL A 54 -17.40 1.56 -4.06
C VAL A 54 -18.21 2.30 -5.12
N ASP A 55 -18.72 3.46 -4.75
CA ASP A 55 -19.63 4.26 -5.56
C ASP A 55 -18.94 4.90 -6.76
N VAL A 56 -19.59 4.76 -7.91
CA VAL A 56 -19.26 5.45 -9.16
C VAL A 56 -20.56 6.04 -9.69
N ALA A 57 -20.61 7.37 -9.86
CA ALA A 57 -21.81 8.08 -10.24
C ALA A 57 -22.42 7.49 -11.52
N GLY A 58 -23.71 7.14 -11.46
CA GLY A 58 -24.47 6.61 -12.59
C GLY A 58 -24.21 5.13 -12.92
N LEU A 59 -23.38 4.41 -12.17
CA LEU A 59 -23.25 2.95 -12.25
C LEU A 59 -23.81 2.31 -10.97
N PRO A 60 -24.61 1.23 -11.05
CA PRO A 60 -25.11 0.56 -9.87
C PRO A 60 -23.98 0.15 -8.92
N THR A 61 -24.20 0.29 -7.62
CA THR A 61 -23.41 -0.35 -6.55
C THR A 61 -24.26 -1.46 -5.97
N THR A 62 -23.78 -2.70 -6.02
CA THR A 62 -24.55 -3.88 -5.58
C THR A 62 -23.95 -4.60 -4.37
N ALA A 63 -22.68 -4.35 -4.05
CA ALA A 63 -21.90 -5.14 -3.10
C ALA A 63 -21.98 -6.67 -3.35
N ALA A 64 -22.09 -7.06 -4.64
CA ALA A 64 -22.39 -8.40 -5.11
C ALA A 64 -23.70 -9.01 -4.56
N CYS A 65 -24.70 -8.18 -4.29
CA CYS A 65 -26.05 -8.57 -3.90
C CYS A 65 -27.07 -7.84 -4.81
N PRO A 66 -27.68 -8.52 -5.80
CA PRO A 66 -28.63 -7.90 -6.73
C PRO A 66 -29.74 -7.10 -6.04
N GLY A 67 -30.34 -7.63 -4.96
CA GLY A 67 -31.41 -6.94 -4.23
C GLY A 67 -30.96 -5.81 -3.30
N TYR A 68 -29.64 -5.60 -3.12
CA TYR A 68 -29.09 -4.46 -2.39
C TYR A 68 -28.82 -3.25 -3.31
N ALA A 69 -28.96 -3.43 -4.63
CA ALA A 69 -28.49 -2.47 -5.61
C ALA A 69 -29.11 -1.08 -5.47
N TYR A 70 -28.26 -0.06 -5.56
CA TYR A 70 -28.65 1.34 -5.72
C TYR A 70 -27.75 2.03 -6.76
N VAL A 71 -28.17 3.17 -7.29
CA VAL A 71 -27.35 3.99 -8.20
C VAL A 71 -26.95 5.27 -7.46
N PRO A 72 -25.65 5.49 -7.17
CA PRO A 72 -25.20 6.70 -6.51
C PRO A 72 -25.21 7.90 -7.46
N ASP A 73 -25.58 9.06 -6.92
CA ASP A 73 -25.56 10.35 -7.65
C ASP A 73 -24.15 10.96 -7.75
N ALA A 74 -23.22 10.52 -6.90
CA ALA A 74 -21.86 11.02 -6.82
C ALA A 74 -20.84 9.88 -6.78
N ASP A 75 -19.64 10.14 -7.30
CA ASP A 75 -18.50 9.23 -7.13
C ASP A 75 -18.07 9.23 -5.65
N ALA A 76 -17.60 8.08 -5.16
CA ALA A 76 -16.81 8.05 -3.93
C ALA A 76 -15.61 9.03 -4.06
N PRO A 77 -15.18 9.74 -3.01
CA PRO A 77 -14.11 10.73 -3.13
C PRO A 77 -12.81 10.19 -3.71
N THR A 78 -12.48 8.93 -3.43
CA THR A 78 -11.32 8.23 -4.00
C THR A 78 -11.46 7.99 -5.51
N VAL A 79 -12.65 7.63 -5.99
CA VAL A 79 -12.97 7.51 -7.42
C VAL A 79 -12.93 8.88 -8.10
N ALA A 80 -13.54 9.90 -7.48
CA ALA A 80 -13.56 11.26 -7.99
C ALA A 80 -12.14 11.82 -8.18
N ALA A 81 -11.24 11.59 -7.22
CA ALA A 81 -9.84 12.00 -7.30
C ALA A 81 -9.11 11.34 -8.49
N LEU A 82 -9.26 10.01 -8.65
CA LEU A 82 -8.66 9.29 -9.78
C LEU A 82 -9.19 9.78 -11.14
N ARG A 83 -10.51 9.98 -11.26
CA ARG A 83 -11.12 10.52 -12.49
C ARG A 83 -10.65 11.94 -12.80
N LYS A 84 -10.54 12.79 -11.79
CA LYS A 84 -9.99 14.15 -11.92
C LYS A 84 -8.53 14.15 -12.40
N ALA A 85 -7.74 13.17 -11.97
CA ALA A 85 -6.38 12.96 -12.46
C ALA A 85 -6.32 12.35 -13.87
N GLY A 86 -7.45 11.98 -14.47
CA GLY A 86 -7.56 11.48 -15.83
C GLY A 86 -7.84 9.98 -15.94
N ALA A 87 -7.97 9.23 -14.84
CA ALA A 87 -8.28 7.82 -14.92
C ALA A 87 -9.69 7.58 -15.50
N VAL A 88 -9.84 6.56 -16.34
CA VAL A 88 -11.10 6.25 -17.02
C VAL A 88 -11.69 4.97 -16.47
N VAL A 89 -12.86 5.08 -15.83
CA VAL A 89 -13.57 3.92 -15.29
C VAL A 89 -13.99 3.00 -16.43
N ILE A 90 -13.64 1.71 -16.37
CA ILE A 90 -14.10 0.69 -17.33
C ILE A 90 -15.37 -0.04 -16.84
N GLY A 91 -15.52 -0.22 -15.53
CA GLY A 91 -16.66 -0.93 -14.95
C GLY A 91 -16.55 -1.18 -13.46
N LYS A 92 -17.61 -1.79 -12.91
CA LYS A 92 -17.73 -2.26 -11.54
C LYS A 92 -17.35 -3.75 -11.46
N THR A 93 -16.35 -4.10 -10.66
CA THR A 93 -15.81 -5.46 -10.57
C THR A 93 -16.47 -6.29 -9.48
N ASN A 94 -16.52 -7.61 -9.73
CA ASN A 94 -17.10 -8.58 -8.80
C ASN A 94 -16.28 -8.70 -7.50
N LEU A 95 -16.94 -9.19 -6.44
CA LEU A 95 -16.41 -9.34 -5.10
C LEU A 95 -17.10 -10.49 -4.36
N ASP A 96 -16.49 -11.00 -3.27
CA ASP A 96 -17.28 -11.74 -2.27
C ASP A 96 -18.34 -10.80 -1.68
N GLN A 97 -19.58 -11.26 -1.57
CA GLN A 97 -20.75 -10.47 -1.20
C GLN A 97 -20.55 -9.72 0.12
N PHE A 98 -20.92 -8.43 0.12
CA PHE A 98 -20.69 -7.47 1.21
C PHE A 98 -19.22 -7.45 1.69
N ALA A 99 -18.30 -7.66 0.75
CA ALA A 99 -16.87 -7.79 0.98
C ALA A 99 -16.48 -8.85 2.04
N THR A 100 -17.33 -9.86 2.28
CA THR A 100 -17.16 -10.88 3.33
C THR A 100 -16.54 -12.16 2.80
N GLY A 101 -15.22 -12.15 2.61
CA GLY A 101 -14.46 -13.32 2.19
C GLY A 101 -13.04 -12.98 1.76
N LEU A 102 -12.22 -14.01 1.62
CA LEU A 102 -10.84 -13.98 1.11
C LEU A 102 -10.67 -14.90 -0.10
N VAL A 103 -11.77 -15.38 -0.68
CA VAL A 103 -11.77 -16.46 -1.68
C VAL A 103 -12.25 -16.00 -3.06
N GLY A 104 -13.15 -15.02 -3.16
CA GLY A 104 -13.68 -14.54 -4.44
C GLY A 104 -14.76 -15.44 -5.04
N THR A 105 -15.31 -16.38 -4.26
CA THR A 105 -16.30 -17.38 -4.69
C THR A 105 -17.70 -17.14 -4.15
N ARG A 106 -17.87 -16.21 -3.20
CA ARG A 106 -19.14 -15.94 -2.50
C ARG A 106 -19.92 -14.85 -3.20
N SER A 107 -20.23 -15.06 -4.47
CA SER A 107 -20.95 -14.08 -5.30
C SER A 107 -21.99 -14.76 -6.17
N PRO A 108 -23.25 -14.28 -6.18
CA PRO A 108 -24.26 -14.75 -7.12
C PRO A 108 -23.92 -14.42 -8.58
N TYR A 109 -22.97 -13.50 -8.82
CA TYR A 109 -22.43 -13.18 -10.15
C TYR A 109 -21.36 -14.17 -10.63
N GLY A 110 -21.09 -15.22 -9.84
CA GLY A 110 -20.15 -16.29 -10.17
C GLY A 110 -18.82 -16.19 -9.43
N ALA A 111 -18.19 -17.34 -9.24
CA ALA A 111 -16.88 -17.45 -8.62
C ALA A 111 -15.78 -16.92 -9.55
N VAL A 112 -15.03 -15.92 -9.08
CA VAL A 112 -13.93 -15.34 -9.85
C VAL A 112 -12.74 -16.30 -9.85
N ARG A 113 -12.40 -16.75 -11.05
CA ARG A 113 -11.32 -17.70 -11.30
C ARG A 113 -9.96 -17.00 -11.32
N ASP A 114 -8.91 -17.68 -10.89
CA ASP A 114 -7.52 -17.19 -11.00
C ASP A 114 -7.14 -16.87 -12.46
N SER A 115 -6.33 -15.83 -12.68
CA SER A 115 -5.93 -15.38 -14.02
C SER A 115 -5.12 -16.41 -14.83
N ARG A 116 -4.42 -17.34 -14.17
CA ARG A 116 -3.49 -18.30 -14.81
C ARG A 116 -3.87 -19.76 -14.58
N ARG A 117 -4.62 -20.05 -13.52
CA ARG A 117 -5.07 -21.39 -13.10
C ARG A 117 -6.60 -21.39 -12.90
N PRO A 118 -7.41 -21.46 -13.97
CA PRO A 118 -8.86 -21.19 -13.88
C PRO A 118 -9.69 -22.13 -12.98
N ASP A 119 -9.14 -23.25 -12.51
CA ASP A 119 -9.76 -24.14 -11.52
C ASP A 119 -9.47 -23.73 -10.06
N ARG A 120 -8.62 -22.72 -9.87
CA ARG A 120 -8.28 -22.10 -8.59
C ARG A 120 -9.02 -20.79 -8.37
N ILE A 121 -9.12 -20.41 -7.09
CA ILE A 121 -9.72 -19.15 -6.70
C ILE A 121 -8.85 -17.95 -7.11
N SER A 122 -9.47 -16.78 -7.36
CA SER A 122 -8.71 -15.54 -7.54
C SER A 122 -8.14 -14.96 -6.23
N GLY A 123 -8.68 -15.40 -5.09
CA GLY A 123 -8.62 -14.64 -3.84
C GLY A 123 -9.72 -13.58 -3.80
N GLY A 124 -10.08 -13.16 -2.60
CA GLY A 124 -11.13 -12.17 -2.35
C GLY A 124 -10.81 -11.26 -1.17
N SER A 125 -11.72 -10.36 -0.79
CA SER A 125 -13.01 -10.14 -1.44
C SER A 125 -12.91 -9.26 -2.70
N SER A 126 -11.78 -8.58 -2.97
CA SER A 126 -11.61 -7.74 -4.17
C SER A 126 -11.21 -8.56 -5.42
N SER A 127 -11.96 -9.62 -5.67
CA SER A 127 -11.62 -10.67 -6.65
C SER A 127 -11.56 -10.17 -8.09
N GLY A 128 -12.64 -9.55 -8.57
CA GLY A 128 -12.70 -9.02 -9.93
C GLY A 128 -11.69 -7.89 -10.17
N SER A 129 -11.44 -7.04 -9.17
CA SER A 129 -10.43 -5.97 -9.24
C SER A 129 -9.03 -6.50 -9.51
N ALA A 130 -8.59 -7.52 -8.74
CA ALA A 130 -7.26 -8.09 -8.91
C ALA A 130 -7.13 -8.82 -10.25
N VAL A 131 -8.14 -9.58 -10.66
CA VAL A 131 -8.14 -10.29 -11.95
C VAL A 131 -8.17 -9.33 -13.13
N ALA A 132 -8.93 -8.23 -13.05
CA ALA A 132 -8.96 -7.22 -14.10
C ALA A 132 -7.58 -6.61 -14.34
N VAL A 133 -6.81 -6.35 -13.28
CA VAL A 133 -5.42 -5.87 -13.42
C VAL A 133 -4.50 -6.96 -13.95
N ALA A 134 -4.57 -8.17 -13.40
CA ALA A 134 -3.68 -9.28 -13.76
C ALA A 134 -3.81 -9.73 -15.22
N LEU A 135 -5.01 -9.61 -15.80
CA LEU A 135 -5.28 -9.90 -17.21
C LEU A 135 -5.15 -8.69 -18.14
N GLY A 136 -4.84 -7.50 -17.60
CA GLY A 136 -4.72 -6.27 -18.39
C GLY A 136 -6.05 -5.71 -18.89
N PHE A 137 -7.17 -6.04 -18.24
CA PHE A 137 -8.49 -5.44 -18.51
C PHE A 137 -8.60 -4.03 -17.92
N ALA A 138 -7.78 -3.72 -16.92
CA ALA A 138 -7.58 -2.38 -16.38
C ALA A 138 -6.11 -2.20 -15.96
N ASP A 139 -5.60 -0.97 -16.01
CA ASP A 139 -4.23 -0.66 -15.57
C ASP A 139 -4.15 -0.62 -14.03
N ILE A 140 -5.19 -0.09 -13.39
CA ILE A 140 -5.36 -0.03 -11.94
C ILE A 140 -6.77 -0.47 -11.54
N ALA A 141 -6.92 -0.94 -10.30
CA ALA A 141 -8.24 -1.22 -9.75
C ALA A 141 -8.37 -0.82 -8.28
N ILE A 142 -9.50 -0.20 -7.92
CA ILE A 142 -9.87 -0.01 -6.52
C ILE A 142 -10.38 -1.34 -5.97
N GLY A 143 -9.88 -1.71 -4.80
CA GLY A 143 -10.43 -2.74 -3.92
C GLY A 143 -10.79 -2.17 -2.55
N THR A 144 -11.16 -3.04 -1.62
CA THR A 144 -11.24 -2.72 -0.18
C THR A 144 -10.57 -3.80 0.64
N ASP A 145 -10.11 -3.47 1.85
CA ASP A 145 -9.46 -4.41 2.76
C ASP A 145 -9.86 -4.15 4.22
N THR A 146 -10.49 -5.14 4.83
CA THR A 146 -10.70 -5.24 6.28
C THR A 146 -9.70 -6.20 6.92
N ALA A 147 -9.50 -7.35 6.27
CA ALA A 147 -8.83 -8.53 6.82
C ALA A 147 -7.95 -9.25 5.80
N GLY A 148 -7.74 -8.68 4.60
CA GLY A 148 -6.90 -9.28 3.55
C GLY A 148 -7.37 -9.00 2.14
N SER A 149 -8.53 -8.38 1.95
CA SER A 149 -9.19 -8.26 0.66
C SER A 149 -8.49 -7.39 -0.38
N GLY A 150 -7.50 -6.59 0.01
CA GLY A 150 -6.59 -5.85 -0.87
C GLY A 150 -5.21 -6.51 -1.02
N ARG A 151 -4.97 -7.62 -0.31
CA ARG A 151 -3.67 -8.28 -0.20
C ARG A 151 -3.69 -9.70 -0.74
N VAL A 152 -4.60 -10.56 -0.27
CA VAL A 152 -4.73 -11.95 -0.73
C VAL A 152 -4.89 -12.02 -2.26
N PRO A 153 -5.81 -11.26 -2.89
CA PRO A 153 -5.92 -11.27 -4.34
C PRO A 153 -4.64 -10.78 -5.05
N ALA A 154 -3.94 -9.77 -4.51
CA ALA A 154 -2.69 -9.28 -5.09
C ALA A 154 -1.62 -10.39 -5.13
N GLY A 155 -1.42 -11.08 -4.00
CA GLY A 155 -0.43 -12.15 -3.89
C GLY A 155 -0.72 -13.32 -4.83
N LEU A 156 -1.98 -13.76 -4.91
CA LEU A 156 -2.37 -14.88 -5.80
C LEU A 156 -2.34 -14.50 -7.28
N GLN A 157 -2.58 -13.23 -7.61
CA GLN A 157 -2.55 -12.77 -9.00
C GLN A 157 -1.17 -12.29 -9.48
N GLY A 158 -0.18 -12.20 -8.59
CA GLY A 158 1.17 -11.73 -8.92
C GLY A 158 1.19 -10.26 -9.31
N ILE A 159 0.43 -9.43 -8.60
CA ILE A 159 0.36 -7.97 -8.79
C ILE A 159 0.62 -7.24 -7.46
N VAL A 160 0.72 -5.90 -7.51
CA VAL A 160 0.90 -5.08 -6.31
C VAL A 160 -0.47 -4.76 -5.70
N GLY A 161 -0.58 -4.85 -4.38
CA GLY A 161 -1.74 -4.42 -3.61
C GLY A 161 -1.34 -3.48 -2.47
N VAL A 162 -1.78 -2.22 -2.53
CA VAL A 162 -1.51 -1.23 -1.46
C VAL A 162 -2.68 -1.22 -0.50
N LYS A 163 -2.41 -1.49 0.78
CA LYS A 163 -3.35 -1.38 1.89
C LYS A 163 -2.93 -0.20 2.79
N PRO A 164 -3.51 0.99 2.60
CA PRO A 164 -3.12 2.17 3.37
C PRO A 164 -3.42 2.03 4.86
N THR A 165 -2.78 2.86 5.68
CA THR A 165 -3.17 3.11 7.08
C THR A 165 -4.69 3.34 7.21
N VAL A 166 -5.30 2.80 8.27
CA VAL A 166 -6.74 2.96 8.53
C VAL A 166 -7.08 4.44 8.69
N GLY A 167 -8.04 4.92 7.91
CA GLY A 167 -8.45 6.32 7.87
C GLY A 167 -7.56 7.24 7.02
N ALA A 168 -6.49 6.75 6.39
CA ALA A 168 -5.65 7.59 5.51
C ALA A 168 -6.37 7.99 4.21
N LEU A 169 -7.23 7.10 3.69
CA LEU A 169 -8.09 7.35 2.53
C LEU A 169 -9.56 7.46 2.97
N SER A 170 -10.35 8.27 2.27
CA SER A 170 -11.79 8.40 2.54
C SER A 170 -12.54 7.10 2.22
N THR A 171 -13.40 6.67 3.15
CA THR A 171 -14.36 5.56 3.01
C THR A 171 -15.76 6.02 2.59
N VAL A 172 -15.97 7.33 2.37
CA VAL A 172 -17.26 7.85 1.89
C VAL A 172 -17.60 7.24 0.54
N GLY A 173 -18.84 6.77 0.38
CA GLY A 173 -19.28 6.06 -0.83
C GLY A 173 -18.73 4.64 -0.95
N VAL A 174 -18.23 4.05 0.15
CA VAL A 174 -17.92 2.62 0.25
C VAL A 174 -19.01 1.95 1.09
N VAL A 175 -19.64 0.91 0.56
CA VAL A 175 -20.53 0.05 1.36
C VAL A 175 -19.67 -0.68 2.40
N PRO A 176 -19.90 -0.45 3.70
CA PRO A 176 -19.04 -0.97 4.76
C PRO A 176 -19.15 -2.50 4.87
N ALA A 177 -18.08 -3.10 5.37
CA ALA A 177 -18.03 -4.50 5.82
C ALA A 177 -17.69 -4.57 7.31
N CYS A 178 -16.74 -3.75 7.77
CA CYS A 178 -16.52 -3.44 9.18
C CYS A 178 -16.02 -1.99 9.24
N ALA A 179 -16.91 -1.02 9.44
CA ALA A 179 -16.63 0.40 9.21
C ALA A 179 -15.37 0.90 9.94
N ASP A 180 -15.16 0.50 11.19
CA ASP A 180 -13.99 0.89 12.01
C ASP A 180 -12.65 0.35 11.49
N TYR A 181 -12.66 -0.65 10.60
CA TYR A 181 -11.47 -1.33 10.09
C TYR A 181 -11.33 -1.28 8.58
N ASP A 182 -12.28 -0.72 7.84
CA ASP A 182 -12.25 -0.76 6.38
C ASP A 182 -11.29 0.27 5.79
N VAL A 183 -10.55 -0.14 4.76
CA VAL A 183 -9.78 0.77 3.92
C VAL A 183 -10.03 0.52 2.43
N PRO A 184 -10.18 1.58 1.62
CA PRO A 184 -9.98 1.47 0.18
C PRO A 184 -8.53 1.07 -0.12
N THR A 185 -8.33 0.29 -1.18
CA THR A 185 -7.02 -0.20 -1.63
C THR A 185 -6.86 0.00 -3.12
N ILE A 186 -5.61 -0.05 -3.61
CA ILE A 186 -5.34 -0.06 -5.05
C ILE A 186 -4.56 -1.31 -5.44
N PHE A 187 -4.93 -1.90 -6.57
CA PHE A 187 -4.14 -2.87 -7.30
C PHE A 187 -3.53 -2.23 -8.55
N ALA A 188 -2.29 -2.58 -8.87
CA ALA A 188 -1.66 -2.26 -10.15
C ALA A 188 -0.65 -3.35 -10.54
N ALA A 189 -0.28 -3.39 -11.82
CA ALA A 189 0.73 -4.31 -12.30
C ALA A 189 2.12 -4.01 -11.72
N ASP A 190 2.44 -2.76 -11.41
CA ASP A 190 3.74 -2.37 -10.84
C ASP A 190 3.60 -1.40 -9.66
N LEU A 191 4.69 -1.30 -8.87
CA LEU A 191 4.72 -0.54 -7.63
C LEU A 191 4.58 0.98 -7.86
N ASP A 192 5.11 1.51 -8.96
CA ASP A 192 5.13 2.95 -9.19
C ASP A 192 3.75 3.47 -9.61
N LEU A 193 3.04 2.72 -10.45
CA LEU A 193 1.65 3.02 -10.78
C LEU A 193 0.74 2.87 -9.56
N ALA A 194 0.94 1.83 -8.74
CA ALA A 194 0.22 1.67 -7.48
C ALA A 194 0.48 2.86 -6.52
N ASN A 195 1.75 3.28 -6.39
CA ASN A 195 2.16 4.42 -5.59
C ASN A 195 1.53 5.73 -6.09
N LEU A 196 1.56 5.97 -7.40
CA LEU A 196 0.94 7.16 -8.00
C LEU A 196 -0.58 7.19 -7.77
N ALA A 197 -1.28 6.10 -8.07
CA ALA A 197 -2.72 6.02 -7.91
C ALA A 197 -3.17 6.16 -6.45
N THR A 198 -2.44 5.54 -5.51
CA THR A 198 -2.71 5.73 -4.07
C THR A 198 -2.53 7.18 -3.65
N GLY A 199 -1.48 7.85 -4.15
CA GLY A 199 -1.23 9.26 -3.87
C GLY A 199 -2.35 10.17 -4.35
N VAL A 200 -2.89 9.89 -5.54
CA VAL A 200 -4.06 10.61 -6.08
C VAL A 200 -5.31 10.34 -5.22
N MET A 201 -5.57 9.09 -4.82
CA MET A 201 -6.68 8.80 -3.90
C MET A 201 -6.53 9.54 -2.57
N ALA A 202 -5.31 9.69 -2.06
CA ALA A 202 -5.02 10.36 -0.79
C ALA A 202 -5.24 11.88 -0.83
N GLU A 203 -5.33 12.50 -2.02
CA GLU A 203 -5.76 13.91 -2.15
C GLU A 203 -7.21 14.11 -1.67
N ALA A 204 -8.04 13.06 -1.74
CA ALA A 204 -9.32 13.00 -1.07
C ALA A 204 -9.13 12.53 0.39
N THR A 205 -8.64 13.45 1.23
CA THR A 205 -8.24 13.21 2.61
C THR A 205 -9.24 12.35 3.39
N GLY A 206 -8.75 11.27 4.00
CA GLY A 206 -9.52 10.48 4.95
C GLY A 206 -9.61 11.11 6.35
N GLU A 207 -10.12 10.35 7.31
CA GLU A 207 -10.33 10.81 8.69
C GLU A 207 -9.02 10.97 9.49
N ARG A 208 -7.95 10.28 9.07
CA ARG A 208 -6.64 10.26 9.72
C ARG A 208 -5.55 10.65 8.70
N PRO A 209 -5.37 11.95 8.42
CA PRO A 209 -4.30 12.41 7.53
C PRO A 209 -2.91 12.16 8.12
N PHE A 210 -1.90 12.12 7.25
CA PHE A 210 -0.49 12.09 7.66
C PHE A 210 -0.09 13.38 8.35
N ASP A 211 0.75 13.27 9.38
CA ASP A 211 1.13 14.38 10.24
C ASP A 211 2.54 14.93 9.94
N ARG A 212 2.99 15.89 10.77
CA ARG A 212 4.29 16.55 10.65
C ARG A 212 5.48 15.69 11.13
N ALA A 213 5.24 14.47 11.60
CA ALA A 213 6.24 13.50 12.04
C ALA A 213 6.36 12.29 11.10
N THR A 214 5.53 12.22 10.04
CA THR A 214 5.57 11.18 9.00
C THR A 214 7.00 10.87 8.54
N ARG A 215 7.35 9.58 8.52
CA ARG A 215 8.63 9.10 8.00
C ARG A 215 8.47 8.79 6.52
N PHE A 216 9.43 9.20 5.69
CA PHE A 216 9.35 9.05 4.23
C PHE A 216 10.20 7.91 3.67
N ALA A 217 11.11 7.34 4.48
CA ALA A 217 11.95 6.21 4.09
C ALA A 217 12.33 5.35 5.29
N ALA A 218 12.67 4.09 5.02
CA ALA A 218 13.25 3.17 5.98
C ALA A 218 14.65 3.64 6.41
N PRO A 219 15.13 3.27 7.62
CA PRO A 219 16.52 3.52 8.00
C PRO A 219 17.47 2.77 7.05
N GLU A 220 18.77 3.08 7.07
CA GLU A 220 19.76 2.42 6.19
C GLU A 220 19.81 0.89 6.37
N ALA A 221 19.77 0.42 7.61
CA ALA A 221 19.71 -1.00 7.96
C ALA A 221 18.37 -1.29 8.67
N PRO A 222 17.27 -1.48 7.91
CA PRO A 222 15.98 -1.78 8.51
C PRO A 222 15.98 -3.18 9.12
N VAL A 223 15.29 -3.30 10.26
CA VAL A 223 15.05 -4.60 10.91
C VAL A 223 13.71 -5.13 10.42
N ILE A 224 13.69 -6.28 9.79
CA ILE A 224 12.48 -6.94 9.30
C ILE A 224 12.18 -8.13 10.21
N ALA A 225 11.02 -8.09 10.87
CA ALA A 225 10.49 -9.25 11.55
C ALA A 225 9.93 -10.23 10.54
N VAL A 226 10.18 -11.53 10.74
CA VAL A 226 9.55 -12.64 10.01
C VAL A 226 8.95 -13.61 11.02
N PRO A 227 7.90 -14.37 10.67
CA PRO A 227 7.33 -15.37 11.57
C PRO A 227 8.38 -16.41 11.96
N ALA A 228 8.51 -16.70 13.26
CA ALA A 228 9.35 -17.80 13.75
C ALA A 228 8.83 -19.17 13.25
N GLU A 229 7.50 -19.28 13.17
CA GLU A 229 6.78 -20.41 12.60
C GLU A 229 5.87 -19.93 11.47
N LEU A 230 5.67 -20.78 10.46
CA LEU A 230 4.85 -20.48 9.28
C LEU A 230 3.60 -21.38 9.29
N PRO A 231 2.60 -21.07 10.14
CA PRO A 231 1.38 -21.85 10.27
C PRO A 231 0.60 -21.85 8.96
N GLU A 232 -0.04 -22.98 8.64
CA GLU A 232 -0.85 -23.18 7.42
C GLU A 232 -0.12 -23.05 6.08
N LEU A 233 1.14 -22.58 6.06
CA LEU A 233 1.89 -22.38 4.83
C LEU A 233 2.20 -23.73 4.16
N ASP A 234 1.82 -23.86 2.90
CA ASP A 234 2.12 -25.02 2.07
C ASP A 234 3.64 -25.25 2.01
N ASP A 235 4.06 -26.52 2.14
CA ASP A 235 5.47 -26.89 2.15
C ASP A 235 6.21 -26.47 0.88
N ARG A 236 5.53 -26.42 -0.27
CA ARG A 236 6.13 -25.91 -1.52
C ARG A 236 6.37 -24.40 -1.49
N TRP A 237 5.56 -23.67 -0.73
CA TRP A 237 5.64 -22.21 -0.64
C TRP A 237 6.67 -21.75 0.39
N ARG A 238 7.09 -22.64 1.31
CA ARG A 238 8.17 -22.37 2.28
C ARG A 238 9.46 -21.94 1.59
N GLY A 239 9.83 -22.61 0.49
CA GLY A 239 11.03 -22.27 -0.29
C GLY A 239 10.97 -20.85 -0.85
N ALA A 240 9.86 -20.48 -1.49
CA ALA A 240 9.68 -19.14 -2.03
C ALA A 240 9.68 -18.05 -0.94
N PHE A 241 9.13 -18.34 0.25
CA PHE A 241 9.25 -17.42 1.37
C PHE A 241 10.70 -17.27 1.86
N SER A 242 11.44 -18.38 2.00
CA SER A 242 12.86 -18.34 2.34
C SER A 242 13.69 -17.55 1.33
N ASP A 243 13.40 -17.70 0.03
CA ASP A 243 14.07 -16.92 -1.02
C ASP A 243 13.78 -15.42 -0.90
N ALA A 244 12.55 -15.04 -0.55
CA ALA A 244 12.19 -13.65 -0.30
C ALA A 244 12.93 -13.06 0.92
N VAL A 245 13.08 -13.86 2.00
CA VAL A 245 13.88 -13.47 3.18
C VAL A 245 15.36 -13.32 2.83
N ALA A 246 15.92 -14.25 2.05
CA ALA A 246 17.31 -14.16 1.59
C ALA A 246 17.54 -12.94 0.68
N ALA A 247 16.56 -12.60 -0.16
CA ALA A 247 16.61 -11.38 -0.98
C ALA A 247 16.61 -10.11 -0.11
N ALA A 248 15.91 -10.12 1.01
CA ALA A 248 15.92 -9.03 1.99
C ALA A 248 17.28 -8.87 2.69
N GLU A 249 17.89 -9.97 3.12
CA GLU A 249 19.26 -9.96 3.66
C GLU A 249 20.27 -9.43 2.63
N ALA A 250 20.16 -9.89 1.38
CA ALA A 250 21.00 -9.42 0.28
C ALA A 250 20.79 -7.93 -0.04
N ALA A 251 19.62 -7.37 0.26
CA ALA A 251 19.31 -5.94 0.15
C ALA A 251 19.81 -5.11 1.36
N GLY A 252 20.49 -5.75 2.34
CA GLY A 252 21.06 -5.09 3.52
C GLY A 252 20.10 -5.00 4.70
N PHE A 253 19.01 -5.78 4.70
CA PHE A 253 18.06 -5.79 5.80
C PHE A 253 18.53 -6.75 6.90
N THR A 254 18.27 -6.40 8.15
CA THR A 254 18.51 -7.29 9.29
C THR A 254 17.24 -8.09 9.57
N ILE A 255 17.33 -9.42 9.61
CA ILE A 255 16.17 -10.28 9.87
C ILE A 255 16.10 -10.66 11.36
N LYS A 256 14.91 -10.56 11.95
CA LYS A 256 14.59 -11.13 13.27
C LYS A 256 13.33 -11.97 13.20
N THR A 257 13.18 -12.93 14.10
CA THR A 257 11.96 -13.75 14.18
C THR A 257 11.00 -13.20 15.22
N VAL A 258 9.69 -13.31 14.97
CA VAL A 258 8.62 -12.96 15.92
C VAL A 258 7.62 -14.10 16.06
N ASP A 259 7.05 -14.27 17.25
CA ASP A 259 5.97 -15.23 17.49
C ASP A 259 4.63 -14.64 17.03
N LEU A 260 3.95 -15.32 16.11
CA LEU A 260 2.66 -14.88 15.60
C LEU A 260 1.48 -15.23 16.51
N THR A 261 1.68 -15.97 17.60
CA THR A 261 0.59 -16.38 18.50
C THR A 261 -0.35 -15.24 18.92
N PRO A 262 0.12 -14.06 19.41
CA PRO A 262 -0.78 -12.96 19.76
C PRO A 262 -1.49 -12.34 18.53
N PHE A 263 -0.84 -12.34 17.36
CA PHE A 263 -1.43 -11.87 16.11
C PHE A 263 -2.58 -12.78 15.66
N LEU A 264 -2.35 -14.10 15.67
CA LEU A 264 -3.34 -15.10 15.29
C LEU A 264 -4.51 -15.15 16.29
N ALA A 265 -4.24 -14.94 17.58
CA ALA A 265 -5.30 -14.83 18.57
C ALA A 265 -6.19 -13.60 18.34
N ALA A 266 -5.60 -12.46 17.95
CA ALA A 266 -6.37 -11.25 17.62
C ALA A 266 -7.20 -11.44 16.34
N ALA A 267 -6.63 -12.10 15.32
CA ALA A 267 -7.32 -12.44 14.09
C ALA A 267 -8.61 -13.26 14.31
N ARG A 268 -8.62 -14.16 15.30
CA ARG A 268 -9.81 -14.97 15.65
C ARG A 268 -10.95 -14.11 16.22
N LEU A 269 -10.65 -13.01 16.91
CA LEU A 269 -11.68 -12.13 17.48
C LEU A 269 -12.61 -11.54 16.41
N LEU A 270 -12.13 -11.39 15.17
CA LEU A 270 -12.91 -10.83 14.05
C LEU A 270 -14.08 -11.73 13.60
N TYR A 271 -13.98 -13.04 13.82
CA TYR A 271 -14.94 -14.02 13.29
C TYR A 271 -15.55 -14.92 14.38
N ASP A 272 -14.80 -15.20 15.44
CA ASP A 272 -15.18 -16.14 16.51
C ASP A 272 -15.62 -15.41 17.80
N ASP A 273 -15.70 -14.07 17.79
CA ASP A 273 -16.06 -13.24 18.95
C ASP A 273 -16.93 -12.04 18.49
N ALA A 274 -17.26 -11.16 19.43
CA ALA A 274 -18.20 -10.05 19.26
C ALA A 274 -17.75 -8.95 18.27
N LEU A 275 -16.53 -8.99 17.71
CA LEU A 275 -16.16 -8.05 16.63
C LEU A 275 -16.91 -8.33 15.33
N VAL A 276 -17.52 -9.51 15.17
CA VAL A 276 -18.42 -9.79 14.04
C VAL A 276 -19.62 -8.82 14.00
N SER A 277 -19.97 -8.18 15.12
CA SER A 277 -21.02 -7.15 15.20
C SER A 277 -20.78 -5.97 14.27
N GLU A 278 -19.53 -5.65 13.90
CA GLU A 278 -19.20 -4.64 12.89
C GLU A 278 -19.81 -4.96 11.51
N ARG A 279 -19.93 -6.25 11.17
CA ARG A 279 -20.56 -6.69 9.90
C ARG A 279 -22.07 -6.59 9.94
N TYR A 280 -22.65 -6.85 11.10
CA TYR A 280 -24.08 -6.71 11.31
C TYR A 280 -24.50 -5.24 11.29
N ASP A 281 -23.71 -4.35 11.90
CA ASP A 281 -23.95 -2.90 11.81
C ASP A 281 -23.98 -2.43 10.35
N ALA A 282 -23.08 -2.96 9.51
CA ALA A 282 -23.00 -2.60 8.10
C ALA A 282 -24.20 -3.03 7.24
N VAL A 283 -24.65 -4.29 7.36
CA VAL A 283 -25.65 -4.89 6.44
C VAL A 283 -26.63 -5.87 7.09
N GLY A 284 -26.57 -6.04 8.42
CA GLY A 284 -27.35 -7.04 9.15
C GLY A 284 -28.86 -6.83 9.05
N GLU A 285 -29.33 -5.59 9.20
CA GLU A 285 -30.76 -5.27 9.08
C GLU A 285 -31.31 -5.61 7.67
N PHE A 286 -30.51 -5.34 6.63
CA PHE A 286 -30.87 -5.71 5.27
C PHE A 286 -30.96 -7.24 5.12
N ILE A 287 -29.95 -7.97 5.58
CA ILE A 287 -29.91 -9.44 5.51
C ILE A 287 -31.12 -10.05 6.24
N ASP A 288 -31.43 -9.58 7.45
CA ASP A 288 -32.55 -10.09 8.23
C ASP A 288 -33.89 -9.79 7.55
N SER A 289 -34.06 -8.61 6.96
CA SER A 289 -35.27 -8.26 6.19
C SER A 289 -35.44 -9.06 4.90
N ALA A 290 -34.34 -9.55 4.35
CA ALA A 290 -34.29 -10.29 3.09
C ALA A 290 -34.30 -11.81 3.29
N ALA A 291 -34.19 -12.31 4.53
CA ALA A 291 -34.03 -13.74 4.84
C ALA A 291 -35.17 -14.64 4.34
N ASP A 292 -36.38 -14.09 4.19
CA ASP A 292 -37.56 -14.81 3.69
C ASP A 292 -37.78 -14.66 2.16
N SER A 293 -36.84 -14.02 1.45
CA SER A 293 -36.94 -13.72 0.01
C SER A 293 -35.79 -14.34 -0.79
N ASP A 294 -36.09 -15.42 -1.52
CA ASP A 294 -35.11 -16.10 -2.38
C ASP A 294 -34.61 -15.22 -3.56
N ASP A 295 -35.33 -14.15 -3.89
CA ASP A 295 -35.06 -13.31 -5.07
C ASP A 295 -33.98 -12.23 -4.85
N VAL A 296 -33.49 -12.04 -3.61
CA VAL A 296 -32.53 -10.97 -3.26
C VAL A 296 -31.10 -11.32 -3.69
N GLY A 297 -30.81 -12.62 -3.85
CA GLY A 297 -29.49 -13.12 -4.23
C GLY A 297 -28.47 -13.12 -3.10
N LEU A 298 -28.92 -13.35 -1.85
CA LEU A 298 -28.03 -13.48 -0.69
C LEU A 298 -27.17 -14.75 -0.78
N ASP A 299 -25.88 -14.62 -0.50
CA ASP A 299 -24.99 -15.75 -0.31
C ASP A 299 -25.25 -16.37 1.09
N PRO A 300 -25.57 -17.67 1.19
CA PRO A 300 -25.97 -18.29 2.44
C PRO A 300 -24.84 -18.32 3.48
N VAL A 301 -23.57 -18.38 3.05
CA VAL A 301 -22.41 -18.39 3.95
C VAL A 301 -22.20 -16.98 4.51
N VAL A 302 -22.34 -15.94 3.68
CA VAL A 302 -22.25 -14.55 4.11
C VAL A 302 -23.38 -14.21 5.09
N ALA A 303 -24.63 -14.57 4.77
CA ALA A 303 -25.77 -14.39 5.67
C ALA A 303 -25.53 -15.08 7.02
N GLN A 304 -25.09 -16.34 7.01
CA GLN A 304 -24.76 -17.08 8.24
C GLN A 304 -23.67 -16.38 9.07
N ILE A 305 -22.63 -15.83 8.44
CA ILE A 305 -21.55 -15.12 9.14
C ILE A 305 -22.08 -13.85 9.81
N VAL A 306 -22.85 -13.03 9.09
CA VAL A 306 -23.36 -11.76 9.60
C VAL A 306 -24.36 -11.96 10.74
N SER A 307 -25.30 -12.91 10.58
CA SER A 307 -26.34 -13.15 11.59
C SER A 307 -25.81 -13.70 12.92
N LYS A 308 -24.56 -14.23 12.98
CA LYS A 308 -23.92 -14.63 14.26
C LYS A 308 -23.80 -13.48 15.26
N ALA A 309 -23.77 -12.22 14.80
CA ALA A 309 -23.68 -11.05 15.65
C ALA A 309 -24.83 -10.95 16.67
N SER A 310 -26.01 -11.48 16.33
CA SER A 310 -27.20 -11.49 17.21
C SER A 310 -26.99 -12.22 18.54
N GLY A 311 -25.98 -13.10 18.63
CA GLY A 311 -25.62 -13.82 19.85
C GLY A 311 -24.77 -13.03 20.86
N TYR A 312 -24.30 -11.83 20.51
CA TYR A 312 -23.38 -11.05 21.34
C TYR A 312 -24.04 -9.81 21.93
N THR A 313 -23.70 -9.49 23.18
CA THR A 313 -24.14 -8.25 23.83
C THR A 313 -23.13 -7.12 23.64
N ALA A 314 -23.53 -5.88 23.90
CA ALA A 314 -22.59 -4.75 23.97
C ALA A 314 -21.46 -4.98 24.99
N VAL A 315 -21.71 -5.73 26.07
CA VAL A 315 -20.68 -6.07 27.07
C VAL A 315 -19.63 -7.02 26.48
N ASP A 316 -20.05 -7.95 25.62
CA ASP A 316 -19.14 -8.87 24.95
C ASP A 316 -18.27 -8.13 23.94
N LEU A 317 -18.85 -7.19 23.17
CA LEU A 317 -18.07 -6.30 22.30
C LEU A 317 -17.01 -5.50 23.08
N LEU A 318 -17.37 -4.94 24.24
CA LEU A 318 -16.40 -4.23 25.09
C LEU A 318 -15.32 -5.17 25.67
N ARG A 319 -15.62 -6.45 25.92
CA ARG A 319 -14.62 -7.46 26.31
C ARG A 319 -13.70 -7.79 25.15
N ALA A 320 -14.23 -8.05 23.96
CA ALA A 320 -13.47 -8.34 22.75
C ALA A 320 -12.51 -7.19 22.41
N ARG A 321 -12.98 -5.94 22.47
CA ARG A 321 -12.14 -4.74 22.24
C ARG A 321 -11.00 -4.60 23.25
N ARG A 322 -11.24 -4.88 24.53
CA ARG A 322 -10.16 -4.91 25.56
C ARG A 322 -9.17 -6.05 25.30
N ARG A 323 -9.67 -7.23 24.96
CA ARG A 323 -8.83 -8.38 24.64
C ARG A 323 -7.96 -8.11 23.41
N LEU A 324 -8.51 -7.44 22.40
CA LEU A 324 -7.77 -7.01 21.23
C LEU A 324 -6.64 -6.05 21.61
N ALA A 325 -6.90 -5.07 22.47
CA ALA A 325 -5.88 -4.13 22.94
C ALA A 325 -4.74 -4.83 23.70
N GLU A 326 -5.05 -5.81 24.55
CA GLU A 326 -4.06 -6.64 25.24
C GLU A 326 -3.19 -7.44 24.26
N LEU A 327 -3.82 -8.10 23.29
CA LEU A 327 -3.12 -8.91 22.29
C LEU A 327 -2.25 -8.03 21.38
N ARG A 328 -2.74 -6.85 21.00
CA ARG A 328 -1.97 -5.85 20.26
C ARG A 328 -0.74 -5.42 21.06
N ALA A 329 -0.89 -5.09 22.34
CA ALA A 329 0.24 -4.69 23.18
C ALA A 329 1.31 -5.79 23.27
N LEU A 330 0.89 -7.06 23.46
CA LEU A 330 1.80 -8.21 23.48
C LEU A 330 2.52 -8.41 22.14
N ALA A 331 1.78 -8.33 21.03
CA ALA A 331 2.34 -8.47 19.68
C ALA A 331 3.33 -7.36 19.36
N MET A 332 3.01 -6.11 19.69
CA MET A 332 3.87 -4.95 19.42
C MET A 332 5.10 -4.90 20.33
N ASP A 333 5.03 -5.43 21.56
CA ASP A 333 6.20 -5.60 22.42
C ASP A 333 7.20 -6.58 21.81
N GLN A 334 6.72 -7.71 21.28
CA GLN A 334 7.58 -8.65 20.56
C GLN A 334 8.11 -8.08 19.22
N TRP A 335 7.29 -7.28 18.54
CA TRP A 335 7.70 -6.54 17.34
C TRP A 335 8.90 -5.63 17.65
N GLY A 336 8.87 -4.92 18.77
CA GLY A 336 9.98 -4.11 19.28
C GLY A 336 10.50 -3.09 18.28
N ASP A 337 11.79 -3.18 17.96
CA ASP A 337 12.52 -2.30 17.04
C ASP A 337 12.35 -2.63 15.55
N ALA A 338 11.52 -3.61 15.19
CA ALA A 338 11.34 -3.97 13.80
C ALA A 338 10.70 -2.81 13.01
N THR A 339 11.29 -2.50 11.86
CA THR A 339 10.78 -1.51 10.90
C THR A 339 9.51 -2.01 10.23
N ALA A 340 9.46 -3.30 9.89
CA ALA A 340 8.31 -3.94 9.27
C ALA A 340 8.26 -5.43 9.63
N LEU A 341 7.08 -6.05 9.49
CA LEU A 341 6.86 -7.48 9.50
C LEU A 341 6.66 -7.95 8.06
N MET A 342 7.42 -8.95 7.62
CA MET A 342 7.27 -9.60 6.34
C MET A 342 6.61 -10.97 6.54
N VAL A 343 5.49 -11.20 5.86
CA VAL A 343 4.74 -12.48 5.91
C VAL A 343 4.45 -12.97 4.49
N PRO A 344 4.23 -14.28 4.28
CA PRO A 344 3.55 -14.74 3.07
C PRO A 344 2.21 -14.02 2.91
N THR A 345 1.84 -13.61 1.71
CA THR A 345 0.56 -12.93 1.50
C THR A 345 -0.63 -13.85 1.72
N ALA A 346 -0.49 -15.12 1.33
CA ALA A 346 -1.46 -16.19 1.53
C ALA A 346 -0.72 -17.50 1.89
N PRO A 347 -1.36 -18.42 2.62
CA PRO A 347 -0.72 -19.67 3.03
C PRO A 347 -0.71 -20.76 1.94
N PHE A 348 -1.65 -20.72 0.99
CA PHE A 348 -1.77 -21.69 -0.11
C PHE A 348 -2.71 -21.13 -1.19
N HIS A 349 -2.92 -21.88 -2.29
CA HIS A 349 -3.81 -21.50 -3.40
C HIS A 349 -4.88 -22.58 -3.67
N PRO A 350 -6.06 -22.48 -3.01
CA PRO A 350 -7.09 -23.52 -3.09
C PRO A 350 -7.82 -23.57 -4.44
N ARG A 351 -8.31 -24.75 -4.77
CA ARG A 351 -9.28 -24.98 -5.84
C ARG A 351 -10.65 -24.46 -5.46
N ILE A 352 -11.42 -24.10 -6.48
CA ILE A 352 -12.80 -23.65 -6.29
C ILE A 352 -13.66 -24.78 -5.68
N ASP A 353 -13.45 -26.03 -6.09
CA ASP A 353 -14.17 -27.19 -5.54
C ASP A 353 -13.84 -27.46 -4.05
N GLU A 354 -12.61 -27.22 -3.63
CA GLU A 354 -12.19 -27.26 -2.21
C GLU A 354 -12.90 -26.19 -1.38
N VAL A 355 -13.03 -24.96 -1.91
CA VAL A 355 -13.79 -23.90 -1.23
C VAL A 355 -15.28 -24.23 -1.16
N VAL A 356 -15.86 -24.83 -2.20
CA VAL A 356 -17.26 -25.28 -2.17
C VAL A 356 -17.47 -26.37 -1.12
N ALA A 357 -16.51 -27.28 -0.95
CA ALA A 357 -16.59 -28.36 0.04
C ALA A 357 -16.44 -27.87 1.49
N ASP A 358 -15.60 -26.86 1.73
CA ASP A 358 -15.40 -26.24 3.05
C ASP A 358 -15.29 -24.70 2.95
N PRO A 359 -16.44 -24.01 2.79
CA PRO A 359 -16.45 -22.57 2.49
C PRO A 359 -15.99 -21.70 3.65
N ILE A 360 -16.06 -22.22 4.89
CA ILE A 360 -15.67 -21.47 6.11
C ILE A 360 -14.22 -21.79 6.48
N GLY A 361 -13.83 -23.06 6.55
CA GLY A 361 -12.51 -23.48 6.98
C GLY A 361 -11.41 -23.05 6.01
N VAL A 362 -11.61 -23.22 4.70
CA VAL A 362 -10.63 -22.74 3.69
C VAL A 362 -10.45 -21.23 3.77
N ASN A 363 -11.55 -20.46 3.86
CA ASN A 363 -11.49 -19.01 4.00
C ASN A 363 -10.77 -18.57 5.29
N SER A 364 -11.03 -19.26 6.40
CA SER A 364 -10.36 -18.99 7.68
C SER A 364 -8.84 -19.16 7.55
N ARG A 365 -8.39 -20.27 6.95
CA ARG A 365 -6.96 -20.52 6.72
C ARG A 365 -6.35 -19.47 5.78
N MET A 366 -7.04 -19.06 4.72
CA MET A 366 -6.55 -17.98 3.83
C MET A 366 -6.24 -16.67 4.56
N GLY A 367 -6.90 -16.39 5.69
CA GLY A 367 -6.69 -15.19 6.51
C GLY A 367 -5.53 -15.23 7.51
N THR A 368 -4.76 -16.33 7.55
CA THR A 368 -3.71 -16.58 8.56
C THR A 368 -2.73 -15.40 8.71
N TYR A 369 -2.31 -14.80 7.60
CA TYR A 369 -1.29 -13.74 7.58
C TYR A 369 -1.87 -12.33 7.42
N THR A 370 -3.20 -12.17 7.38
CA THR A 370 -3.83 -10.90 6.98
C THR A 370 -4.81 -10.31 7.99
N ASN A 371 -5.53 -11.16 8.74
CA ASN A 371 -6.69 -10.76 9.54
C ASN A 371 -6.35 -9.81 10.70
N PHE A 372 -5.14 -9.87 11.25
CA PHE A 372 -4.73 -9.02 12.39
C PHE A 372 -4.35 -7.59 11.98
N CYS A 373 -4.11 -7.34 10.69
CA CYS A 373 -3.48 -6.10 10.21
C CYS A 373 -4.25 -4.85 10.64
N ASN A 374 -5.53 -4.72 10.28
CA ASN A 374 -6.32 -3.52 10.59
C ASN A 374 -6.70 -3.47 12.08
N LEU A 375 -6.90 -4.63 12.71
CA LEU A 375 -7.12 -4.72 14.16
C LEU A 375 -5.95 -4.16 14.97
N PHE A 376 -4.73 -4.29 14.43
CA PHE A 376 -3.51 -3.74 15.02
C PHE A 376 -3.14 -2.37 14.47
N ASP A 377 -4.00 -1.75 13.66
CA ASP A 377 -3.78 -0.45 13.01
C ASP A 377 -2.46 -0.42 12.23
N LEU A 378 -2.20 -1.48 11.46
CA LEU A 378 -1.05 -1.60 10.57
C LEU A 378 -1.42 -1.17 9.14
N CYS A 379 -0.47 -0.59 8.42
CA CYS A 379 -0.50 -0.47 6.97
C CYS A 379 0.15 -1.70 6.32
N GLY A 380 -0.13 -1.93 5.03
CA GLY A 380 0.35 -3.11 4.33
C GLY A 380 0.62 -2.90 2.85
N LEU A 381 1.59 -3.62 2.33
CA LEU A 381 1.96 -3.62 0.91
C LEU A 381 2.21 -5.06 0.46
N ALA A 382 1.26 -5.62 -0.29
CA ALA A 382 1.40 -6.93 -0.92
C ALA A 382 2.13 -6.79 -2.26
N VAL A 383 3.18 -7.57 -2.45
CA VAL A 383 4.01 -7.53 -3.66
C VAL A 383 4.38 -8.93 -4.15
N PRO A 384 4.55 -9.13 -5.47
CA PRO A 384 4.95 -10.43 -6.02
C PRO A 384 6.34 -10.83 -5.56
N ALA A 385 6.54 -12.05 -5.08
CA ALA A 385 7.82 -12.53 -4.55
C ALA A 385 8.35 -13.80 -5.23
N GLY A 386 7.72 -14.21 -6.34
CA GLY A 386 8.18 -15.33 -7.16
C GLY A 386 7.04 -16.16 -7.69
N VAL A 387 7.38 -17.35 -8.17
CA VAL A 387 6.44 -18.38 -8.61
C VAL A 387 6.81 -19.70 -7.96
N VAL A 388 5.81 -20.55 -7.71
CA VAL A 388 6.02 -21.89 -7.15
C VAL A 388 5.53 -22.93 -8.16
N ASP A 389 6.35 -23.95 -8.42
CA ASP A 389 5.96 -25.11 -9.22
C ASP A 389 5.06 -26.04 -8.38
N GLU A 390 3.87 -26.33 -8.90
CA GLU A 390 2.81 -27.05 -8.19
C GLU A 390 2.79 -28.55 -8.55
N ALA A 391 2.15 -29.38 -7.70
CA ALA A 391 2.01 -30.83 -7.92
C ALA A 391 1.44 -31.19 -9.30
N ASP A 392 0.50 -30.36 -9.75
CA ASP A 392 -0.28 -30.54 -10.97
C ASP A 392 0.47 -30.06 -12.22
N GLY A 393 1.75 -29.66 -12.09
CA GLY A 393 2.58 -29.15 -13.17
C GLY A 393 2.28 -27.71 -13.57
N THR A 394 1.36 -27.03 -12.88
CA THR A 394 1.10 -25.60 -13.07
C THR A 394 2.07 -24.76 -12.22
N ARG A 395 2.04 -23.43 -12.41
CA ARG A 395 2.81 -22.48 -11.58
C ARG A 395 1.87 -21.51 -10.88
N SER A 396 1.96 -21.42 -9.57
CA SER A 396 1.28 -20.39 -8.78
C SER A 396 2.14 -19.14 -8.67
N GLN A 397 1.49 -17.98 -8.53
CA GLN A 397 2.17 -16.77 -8.10
C GLN A 397 2.34 -16.84 -6.58
N PHE A 398 3.52 -16.42 -6.11
CA PHE A 398 3.79 -16.27 -4.69
C PHE A 398 3.99 -14.79 -4.38
N GLY A 399 3.42 -14.32 -3.28
CA GLY A 399 3.53 -12.95 -2.82
C GLY A 399 3.96 -12.87 -1.36
N ILE A 400 4.63 -11.78 -1.01
CA ILE A 400 4.84 -11.37 0.38
C ILE A 400 4.06 -10.09 0.66
N THR A 401 3.64 -9.94 1.91
CA THR A 401 3.09 -8.68 2.42
C THR A 401 4.07 -8.10 3.42
N LEU A 402 4.50 -6.85 3.19
CA LEU A 402 5.18 -6.04 4.18
C LEU A 402 4.12 -5.29 5.00
N LEU A 403 4.21 -5.38 6.33
CA LEU A 403 3.32 -4.72 7.28
C LEU A 403 4.13 -3.77 8.16
N ALA A 404 3.63 -2.57 8.42
CA ALA A 404 4.26 -1.61 9.33
C ALA A 404 3.20 -0.89 10.17
N GLY A 405 3.65 -0.15 11.19
CA GLY A 405 2.76 0.65 12.02
C GLY A 405 1.97 1.69 11.22
N ALA A 406 0.90 2.21 11.82
CA ALA A 406 0.14 3.31 11.24
C ALA A 406 1.05 4.46 10.81
N HIS A 407 0.79 5.00 9.62
CA HIS A 407 1.52 6.07 8.94
C HIS A 407 2.95 5.74 8.50
N GLU A 408 3.37 4.47 8.55
CA GLU A 408 4.65 4.00 7.98
C GLU A 408 4.51 3.56 6.51
N ASP A 409 3.45 3.99 5.82
CA ASP A 409 3.16 3.59 4.43
C ASP A 409 4.30 3.93 3.46
N ALA A 410 4.96 5.07 3.65
CA ALA A 410 6.11 5.47 2.82
C ALA A 410 7.32 4.57 3.06
N VAL A 411 7.50 4.11 4.30
CA VAL A 411 8.55 3.15 4.65
C VAL A 411 8.32 1.82 3.94
N LEU A 412 7.07 1.34 3.84
CA LEU A 412 6.76 0.13 3.08
C LEU A 412 7.10 0.25 1.59
N ILE A 413 6.77 1.39 0.96
CA ILE A 413 7.12 1.63 -0.45
C ILE A 413 8.64 1.64 -0.64
N ASP A 414 9.38 2.31 0.24
CA ASP A 414 10.85 2.35 0.19
C ASP A 414 11.47 0.95 0.38
N LEU A 415 10.98 0.15 1.35
CA LEU A 415 11.41 -1.23 1.54
C LEU A 415 11.17 -2.08 0.28
N ALA A 416 9.99 -2.01 -0.33
CA ALA A 416 9.68 -2.77 -1.55
C ALA A 416 10.57 -2.36 -2.74
N ARG A 417 10.89 -1.07 -2.88
CA ARG A 417 11.84 -0.57 -3.89
C ARG A 417 13.25 -1.10 -3.68
N ARG A 418 13.73 -1.14 -2.43
CA ARG A 418 15.05 -1.69 -2.07
C ARG A 418 15.13 -3.19 -2.32
N LEU A 419 14.05 -3.94 -2.06
CA LEU A 419 13.93 -5.35 -2.43
C LEU A 419 13.84 -5.58 -3.95
N ARG A 420 13.66 -4.51 -4.73
CA ARG A 420 13.48 -4.53 -6.19
C ARG A 420 12.33 -5.43 -6.62
N VAL A 421 11.26 -5.38 -5.85
CA VAL A 421 10.09 -6.20 -6.12
C VAL A 421 9.29 -5.55 -7.23
N SER A 422 9.50 -6.01 -8.46
CA SER A 422 8.68 -5.64 -9.62
C SER A 422 8.40 -6.86 -10.49
N PRO A 423 7.12 -7.12 -10.86
CA PRO A 423 6.78 -8.21 -11.78
C PRO A 423 7.25 -7.94 -13.21
N THR A 424 7.54 -6.69 -13.56
CA THR A 424 8.27 -6.31 -14.76
C THR A 424 9.71 -5.98 -14.37
N ASN A 425 10.69 -6.63 -15.00
CA ASN A 425 12.13 -6.46 -14.74
C ASN A 425 12.69 -5.04 -15.04
N SER A 426 11.90 -3.95 -14.95
CA SER A 426 12.43 -2.59 -15.05
C SER A 426 13.24 -2.26 -13.80
N ARG A 427 14.55 -2.46 -13.90
CA ARG A 427 15.55 -1.98 -12.93
C ARG A 427 15.78 -0.48 -13.07
N ASP A 428 14.72 0.30 -13.29
CA ASP A 428 14.84 1.71 -13.56
C ASP A 428 15.20 2.46 -12.28
N SER A 429 16.38 3.08 -12.27
CA SER A 429 16.84 3.92 -11.16
C SER A 429 15.88 5.07 -10.86
N ALA A 430 15.07 5.48 -11.83
CA ALA A 430 14.03 6.50 -11.69
C ALA A 430 12.93 6.14 -10.67
N SER A 431 12.65 4.84 -10.47
CA SER A 431 11.66 4.38 -9.48
C SER A 431 12.09 4.73 -8.05
N LEU A 432 13.38 4.59 -7.74
CA LEU A 432 13.93 4.83 -6.40
C LEU A 432 13.85 6.31 -5.98
N THR A 433 13.77 7.22 -6.93
CA THR A 433 13.82 8.67 -6.68
C THR A 433 12.43 9.30 -6.63
N MET A 434 11.40 8.58 -7.10
CA MET A 434 10.03 9.05 -7.11
C MET A 434 9.49 9.25 -5.69
N PRO A 435 8.80 10.37 -5.39
CA PRO A 435 8.10 10.57 -4.12
C PRO A 435 7.19 9.39 -3.80
N THR A 436 7.25 8.92 -2.55
CA THR A 436 6.27 7.96 -2.05
C THR A 436 4.91 8.65 -1.95
N TRP A 437 3.83 7.89 -1.99
CA TRP A 437 2.50 8.47 -1.99
C TRP A 437 2.20 9.31 -0.73
N PRO A 438 2.68 8.99 0.49
CA PRO A 438 2.47 9.86 1.64
C PRO A 438 3.21 11.18 1.51
N GLU A 439 4.38 11.23 0.85
CA GLU A 439 5.13 12.47 0.61
C GLU A 439 4.33 13.49 -0.21
N ARG A 440 3.36 13.04 -1.01
CA ARG A 440 2.49 13.93 -1.82
C ARG A 440 1.45 14.67 -0.98
N VAL A 441 1.07 14.12 0.18
CA VAL A 441 -0.05 14.63 1.00
C VAL A 441 0.38 15.05 2.41
N ALA A 442 1.49 14.53 2.90
CA ALA A 442 2.06 14.87 4.19
C ALA A 442 2.90 16.16 4.10
N PRO A 443 2.97 16.97 5.17
CA PRO A 443 3.93 18.06 5.26
C PRO A 443 5.37 17.55 5.13
N SER A 444 6.11 18.07 4.16
CA SER A 444 7.50 17.70 3.90
C SER A 444 8.39 18.94 3.74
N VAL A 445 9.68 18.78 4.02
CA VAL A 445 10.70 19.82 3.85
C VAL A 445 11.85 19.22 3.07
N GLU A 446 12.40 20.00 2.15
CA GLU A 446 13.63 19.68 1.43
C GLU A 446 14.85 20.23 2.16
N LEU A 447 15.86 19.37 2.36
CA LEU A 447 17.15 19.68 2.98
C LEU A 447 18.29 19.32 2.03
N ALA A 448 19.06 20.33 1.63
CA ALA A 448 20.26 20.17 0.82
C ALA A 448 21.52 19.96 1.69
N VAL A 449 22.27 18.90 1.40
CA VAL A 449 23.50 18.51 2.12
C VAL A 449 24.69 18.47 1.16
N PHE A 450 25.85 18.91 1.64
CA PHE A 450 27.06 19.12 0.82
C PHE A 450 28.30 18.49 1.46
N GLY A 451 28.13 17.42 2.24
CA GLY A 451 29.17 16.90 3.10
C GLY A 451 28.89 15.54 3.73
N ALA A 452 29.25 15.40 5.01
CA ALA A 452 29.24 14.12 5.72
C ALA A 452 27.87 13.42 5.79
N HIS A 453 26.77 14.15 5.55
CA HIS A 453 25.40 13.64 5.50
C HIS A 453 24.95 13.16 4.11
N MET A 454 25.75 13.36 3.07
CA MET A 454 25.49 12.79 1.73
C MET A 454 25.46 11.26 1.79
N ALA A 455 24.79 10.61 0.85
CA ALA A 455 24.62 9.16 0.80
C ALA A 455 25.97 8.42 0.84
N GLY A 456 26.08 7.45 1.74
CA GLY A 456 27.32 6.70 1.99
C GLY A 456 28.37 7.46 2.82
N GLY A 457 28.04 8.66 3.28
CA GLY A 457 28.85 9.44 4.21
C GLY A 457 28.74 8.92 5.66
N PRO A 458 29.64 9.34 6.56
CA PRO A 458 29.67 8.84 7.94
C PRO A 458 28.48 9.32 8.79
N LEU A 459 27.75 10.36 8.37
CA LEU A 459 26.64 10.95 9.12
C LEU A 459 25.28 10.81 8.41
N THR A 460 25.19 10.02 7.32
CA THR A 460 23.92 9.78 6.61
C THR A 460 22.85 9.21 7.55
N HIS A 461 23.26 8.38 8.53
CA HIS A 461 22.40 7.82 9.56
C HIS A 461 21.64 8.87 10.40
N GLU A 462 22.15 10.10 10.51
CA GLU A 462 21.44 11.18 11.21
C GLU A 462 20.22 11.67 10.42
N LEU A 463 20.19 11.48 9.10
CA LEU A 463 19.02 11.77 8.25
C LEU A 463 18.15 10.53 8.07
N SER A 464 18.73 9.41 7.64
CA SER A 464 17.99 8.18 7.34
C SER A 464 17.33 7.59 8.60
N GLY A 465 17.98 7.70 9.77
CA GLY A 465 17.42 7.31 11.05
C GLY A 465 16.19 8.12 11.48
N ARG A 466 16.02 9.34 10.94
CA ARG A 466 14.84 10.20 11.16
C ARG A 466 13.78 10.04 10.07
N GLY A 467 13.90 9.03 9.23
CA GLY A 467 12.96 8.75 8.15
C GLY A 467 13.09 9.69 6.95
N ALA A 468 14.24 10.37 6.78
CA ALA A 468 14.49 11.18 5.60
C ALA A 468 14.71 10.30 4.37
N ARG A 469 14.10 10.67 3.24
CA ARG A 469 14.27 10.02 1.95
C ARG A 469 15.29 10.79 1.10
N TRP A 470 16.25 10.10 0.51
CA TRP A 470 17.09 10.68 -0.53
C TRP A 470 16.25 11.00 -1.78
N SER A 471 16.36 12.23 -2.30
CA SER A 471 15.52 12.73 -3.40
C SER A 471 16.28 12.81 -4.71
N ARG A 472 17.33 13.65 -4.77
CA ARG A 472 18.12 13.88 -5.99
C ARG A 472 19.49 14.47 -5.69
N GLU A 473 20.41 14.36 -6.65
CA GLU A 473 21.60 15.22 -6.66
C GLU A 473 21.20 16.69 -6.90
N VAL A 474 21.90 17.62 -6.26
CA VAL A 474 21.71 19.06 -6.44
C VAL A 474 23.03 19.79 -6.64
N ARG A 475 22.96 21.00 -7.19
CA ARG A 475 24.10 21.89 -7.39
C ARG A 475 23.72 23.26 -6.87
N THR A 476 24.61 23.92 -6.12
CA THR A 476 24.38 25.31 -5.72
C THR A 476 24.50 26.26 -6.91
N ALA A 477 24.00 27.49 -6.77
CA ALA A 477 24.44 28.61 -7.61
C ALA A 477 25.98 28.78 -7.54
N PRO A 478 26.63 29.46 -8.51
CA PRO A 478 28.09 29.66 -8.52
C PRO A 478 28.56 30.74 -7.53
N SER A 479 27.97 30.77 -6.34
CA SER A 479 28.15 31.79 -5.32
C SER A 479 28.51 31.19 -3.96
N TYR A 480 29.07 29.98 -3.94
CA TYR A 480 29.36 29.24 -2.70
C TYR A 480 30.79 28.72 -2.61
N ARG A 481 31.31 28.63 -1.39
CA ARG A 481 32.59 27.98 -1.06
C ARG A 481 32.38 26.91 -0.01
N LEU A 482 33.20 25.86 -0.06
CA LEU A 482 33.34 24.89 1.02
C LEU A 482 34.61 25.16 1.83
N VAL A 483 34.50 25.07 3.14
CA VAL A 483 35.63 25.11 4.06
C VAL A 483 35.64 23.90 4.99
N ALA A 484 36.82 23.46 5.41
CA ALA A 484 36.95 22.45 6.46
C ALA A 484 36.76 23.11 7.82
N LEU A 485 35.75 22.67 8.57
CA LEU A 485 35.48 23.16 9.92
C LEU A 485 36.27 22.35 10.95
N ASP A 486 36.68 23.00 12.02
CA ASP A 486 37.33 22.38 13.17
C ASP A 486 36.31 21.61 14.02
N THR A 487 35.92 20.43 13.54
CA THR A 487 34.90 19.55 14.10
C THR A 487 35.41 18.11 14.09
N THR A 488 34.84 17.25 14.95
CA THR A 488 35.15 15.81 14.96
C THR A 488 33.89 14.98 14.68
N PRO A 489 33.82 14.20 13.60
CA PRO A 489 34.77 14.19 12.46
C PRO A 489 34.77 15.53 11.70
N PRO A 490 35.81 15.87 10.91
CA PRO A 490 35.83 17.10 10.12
C PRO A 490 34.63 17.21 9.19
N LYS A 491 33.81 18.25 9.39
CA LYS A 491 32.63 18.54 8.57
C LYS A 491 32.92 19.71 7.63
N PRO A 492 32.43 19.67 6.37
CA PRO A 492 32.52 20.81 5.49
C PRO A 492 31.46 21.86 5.85
N GLY A 493 31.86 23.14 5.87
CA GLY A 493 30.98 24.29 6.02
C GLY A 493 30.74 24.95 4.67
N LEU A 494 29.47 25.12 4.29
CA LEU A 494 29.07 25.84 3.09
C LEU A 494 28.86 27.32 3.42
N ILE A 495 29.48 28.21 2.64
CA ILE A 495 29.40 29.66 2.82
C ILE A 495 29.04 30.30 1.50
N ARG A 496 28.14 31.28 1.52
CA ARG A 496 27.83 32.10 0.34
C ARG A 496 28.89 33.20 0.17
N ASP A 497 29.55 33.20 -0.98
CA ASP A 497 30.55 34.19 -1.39
C ASP A 497 30.36 34.48 -2.89
N VAL A 498 29.82 35.65 -3.22
CA VAL A 498 29.53 36.03 -4.61
C VAL A 498 30.81 36.39 -5.38
N GLY A 499 31.89 36.80 -4.69
CA GLY A 499 33.12 37.25 -5.31
C GLY A 499 34.11 36.10 -5.60
N ALA A 500 34.09 35.06 -4.77
CA ALA A 500 35.01 33.93 -4.85
C ALA A 500 34.31 32.55 -4.87
N GLY A 501 32.99 32.54 -5.06
CA GLY A 501 32.17 31.33 -5.09
C GLY A 501 32.36 30.48 -6.34
N CYS A 502 31.95 29.23 -6.21
CA CYS A 502 31.86 28.25 -7.28
C CYS A 502 30.59 27.42 -7.09
N VAL A 503 30.34 26.49 -8.01
CA VAL A 503 29.25 25.53 -7.89
C VAL A 503 29.69 24.39 -6.97
N ILE A 504 28.92 24.13 -5.94
CA ILE A 504 29.13 23.00 -5.03
C ILE A 504 28.10 21.92 -5.33
N GLU A 505 28.57 20.69 -5.46
CA GLU A 505 27.71 19.52 -5.65
C GLU A 505 27.25 18.98 -4.30
N GLY A 506 25.98 18.60 -4.23
CA GLY A 506 25.36 18.08 -3.03
C GLY A 506 24.20 17.17 -3.35
N GLU A 507 23.42 16.89 -2.33
CA GLU A 507 22.24 16.03 -2.41
C GLU A 507 21.07 16.67 -1.69
N SER A 508 19.87 16.41 -2.19
CA SER A 508 18.61 16.80 -1.59
C SER A 508 17.97 15.60 -0.90
N TRP A 509 17.56 15.82 0.34
CA TRP A 509 16.82 14.88 1.17
C TRP A 509 15.47 15.48 1.54
N VAL A 510 14.43 14.65 1.57
CA VAL A 510 13.08 15.03 1.99
C VAL A 510 12.79 14.42 3.34
N LEU A 511 12.38 15.24 4.31
CA LEU A 511 12.08 14.83 5.67
C LEU A 511 10.88 15.62 6.21
N SER A 512 10.29 15.14 7.30
CA SER A 512 9.16 15.82 7.92
C SER A 512 9.61 17.07 8.70
N PRO A 513 8.71 18.04 8.92
CA PRO A 513 9.00 19.20 9.76
C PRO A 513 9.49 18.84 11.16
N ALA A 514 8.95 17.78 11.79
CA ALA A 514 9.41 17.32 13.10
C ALA A 514 10.83 16.75 13.03
N ALA A 515 11.13 15.90 12.03
CA ALA A 515 12.47 15.35 11.82
C ALA A 515 13.51 16.47 11.58
N LEU A 516 13.14 17.52 10.83
CA LEU A 516 14.00 18.69 10.64
C LEU A 516 14.25 19.44 11.96
N GLY A 517 13.23 19.61 12.79
CA GLY A 517 13.34 20.25 14.10
C GLY A 517 14.26 19.48 15.05
N GLU A 518 14.12 18.16 15.11
CA GLU A 518 15.00 17.28 15.88
C GLU A 518 16.44 17.30 15.35
N PHE A 519 16.60 17.29 14.02
CA PHE A 519 17.90 17.39 13.37
C PHE A 519 18.59 18.72 13.70
N LEU A 520 17.87 19.84 13.59
CA LEU A 520 18.37 21.17 13.93
C LEU A 520 18.77 21.27 15.40
N ALA A 521 17.96 20.72 16.31
CA ALA A 521 18.26 20.73 17.75
C ALA A 521 19.52 19.92 18.11
N ALA A 522 19.83 18.88 17.35
CA ALA A 522 21.01 18.04 17.54
C ALA A 522 22.26 18.56 16.81
N LEU A 523 22.13 19.60 15.99
CA LEU A 523 23.19 20.09 15.12
C LEU A 523 24.33 20.75 15.95
N PRO A 524 25.58 20.26 15.90
CA PRO A 524 26.64 20.78 16.74
C PRO A 524 27.19 22.11 16.22
N GLN A 525 27.64 22.99 17.13
CA GLN A 525 28.44 24.16 16.73
C GLN A 525 29.69 23.71 15.93
N PRO A 526 30.09 24.41 14.86
CA PRO A 526 29.56 25.66 14.29
C PRO A 526 28.55 25.46 13.15
N MET A 527 27.98 24.27 13.00
CA MET A 527 27.07 23.95 11.90
C MET A 527 25.74 24.71 12.06
N MET A 528 25.15 25.13 10.94
CA MET A 528 23.86 25.83 10.90
C MET A 528 23.00 25.31 9.74
N LEU A 529 21.69 25.54 9.84
CA LEU A 529 20.77 25.42 8.71
C LEU A 529 20.32 26.81 8.26
N GLY A 530 20.39 27.05 6.95
CA GLY A 530 20.00 28.31 6.32
C GLY A 530 19.42 28.08 4.95
N LYS A 531 19.14 29.17 4.23
CA LYS A 531 18.69 29.11 2.85
C LYS A 531 19.89 29.00 1.90
N VAL A 532 19.85 28.01 1.00
CA VAL A 532 20.85 27.79 -0.05
C VAL A 532 20.20 27.93 -1.42
N GLU A 533 20.81 28.76 -2.26
CA GLU A 533 20.44 29.01 -3.65
C GLU A 533 21.01 27.88 -4.52
N LEU A 534 20.13 27.17 -5.20
CA LEU A 534 20.47 26.11 -6.14
C LEU A 534 20.74 26.66 -7.54
N ALA A 535 21.34 25.85 -8.42
CA ALA A 535 21.74 26.25 -9.77
C ALA A 535 20.54 26.56 -10.69
N ASP A 536 19.35 26.06 -10.35
CA ASP A 536 18.07 26.35 -11.00
C ASP A 536 17.40 27.63 -10.47
N GLY A 537 17.98 28.27 -9.44
CA GLY A 537 17.47 29.48 -8.81
C GLY A 537 16.58 29.23 -7.59
N ASP A 538 16.29 27.99 -7.24
CA ASP A 538 15.47 27.65 -6.08
C ASP A 538 16.22 27.87 -4.76
N TRP A 539 15.48 28.24 -3.71
CA TRP A 539 16.03 28.46 -2.37
C TRP A 539 15.52 27.43 -1.37
N VAL A 540 16.34 26.41 -1.12
CA VAL A 540 16.02 25.29 -0.21
C VAL A 540 16.65 25.49 1.17
N VAL A 541 16.18 24.76 2.17
CA VAL A 541 16.91 24.66 3.44
C VAL A 541 18.17 23.85 3.16
N GLY A 542 19.33 24.29 3.65
CA GLY A 542 20.58 23.58 3.44
C GLY A 542 21.58 23.82 4.55
N PHE A 543 22.60 22.97 4.57
CA PHE A 543 23.70 23.08 5.51
C PHE A 543 24.54 24.32 5.24
N GLY A 544 24.99 24.95 6.33
CA GLY A 544 26.02 25.97 6.34
C GLY A 544 26.80 25.92 7.66
N CYS A 545 27.54 26.98 7.93
CA CYS A 545 28.22 27.19 9.21
C CYS A 545 28.08 28.64 9.66
N ASP A 546 28.39 28.89 10.92
CA ASP A 546 28.52 30.26 11.40
C ASP A 546 29.60 31.02 10.61
N ALA A 547 29.46 32.35 10.55
CA ALA A 547 30.34 33.21 9.76
C ALA A 547 31.81 33.14 10.21
N GLN A 548 32.06 33.04 11.52
CA GLN A 548 33.41 33.04 12.08
C GLN A 548 34.17 31.75 11.73
N ALA A 549 33.50 30.60 11.87
CA ALA A 549 34.03 29.31 11.45
C ALA A 549 34.21 29.25 9.93
N GLY A 550 33.31 29.92 9.18
CA GLY A 550 33.41 30.03 7.75
C GLY A 550 34.64 30.82 7.27
N GLU A 551 34.95 31.94 7.91
CA GLU A 551 36.10 32.79 7.59
C GLU A 551 37.44 32.15 7.97
N SER A 552 37.47 31.43 9.09
CA SER A 552 38.68 30.78 9.62
C SER A 552 38.95 29.39 9.04
N GLY A 553 37.94 28.77 8.43
CA GLY A 553 38.03 27.43 7.86
C GLY A 553 38.96 27.37 6.64
N ARG A 554 39.71 26.27 6.52
CA ARG A 554 40.59 26.06 5.36
C ARG A 554 39.74 25.78 4.11
N PRO A 555 39.96 26.46 2.98
CA PRO A 555 39.23 26.18 1.74
C PRO A 555 39.35 24.71 1.32
N LEU A 556 38.23 24.14 0.87
CA LEU A 556 38.18 22.81 0.27
C LEU A 556 37.98 22.96 -1.24
N GLU A 557 38.87 22.36 -2.03
CA GLU A 557 38.77 22.34 -3.49
C GLU A 557 37.77 21.27 -4.01
N ARG A 558 37.09 20.55 -3.11
CA ARG A 558 36.35 19.34 -3.49
C ARG A 558 35.08 19.65 -4.26
N THR A 559 35.08 19.23 -5.53
CA THR A 559 33.88 19.01 -6.34
C THR A 559 33.34 17.57 -6.31
N ARG A 560 34.02 16.55 -5.74
CA ARG A 560 33.42 15.25 -5.30
C ARG A 560 34.36 14.31 -4.49
N ARG A 561 33.73 13.46 -3.66
CA ARG A 561 34.15 12.30 -2.81
C ARG A 561 35.30 12.47 -1.83
#